data_AF-A0A7Y4ABB2-F1
#
_entry.id   AF-A0A7Y4ABB2-F1
#
_cell.length_a   1.000
_cell.length_b   1.000
_cell.length_c   1.000
_cell.angle_alpha   90.00
_cell.angle_beta   90.00
_cell.angle_gamma   90.00
#
_symmetry.space_group_name_H-M   'P 1'
#
loop_
_entity.id
_entity.type
_entity.pdbx_description
1 polymer ?
#
loop_
_entity_poly.entity_id
_entity_poly.type
_entity_poly.pdbx_seq_one_letter_code
_entity_poly.pdbx_strand_id
1 'polypeptide(L)'
;MEFEFTLDQIKLVAEEQGYYIEDHGEKQFEVYFDNHNAVAFYVYANGSSGYIEVSQWEAEAERYGRCVYSLRTYSDVAHFCSVLVSSAAIRARRK
;
A
#
# COMPACT_ATOMS: atom_id res chain seq x y z
N MET A 1 -9.48 10.68 10.62
CA MET A 1 -9.59 10.06 9.29
C MET A 1 -10.35 8.76 9.47
N GLU A 2 -11.39 8.55 8.68
CA GLU A 2 -12.16 7.31 8.72
C GLU A 2 -11.37 6.20 8.00
N PHE A 3 -10.91 5.20 8.75
CA PHE A 3 -9.97 4.21 8.20
C PHE A 3 -10.60 3.33 7.13
N GLU A 4 -11.83 2.86 7.31
CA GLU A 4 -12.51 1.98 6.34
C GLU A 4 -12.60 2.66 4.98
N PHE A 5 -13.21 3.85 4.93
CA PHE A 5 -13.27 4.66 3.71
C PHE A 5 -11.87 4.90 3.09
N THR A 6 -10.87 5.17 3.93
CA THR A 6 -9.51 5.47 3.46
C THR A 6 -8.81 4.25 2.86
N LEU A 7 -8.94 3.09 3.49
CA LEU A 7 -8.39 1.83 2.99
C LEU A 7 -9.08 1.45 1.67
N ASP A 8 -10.39 1.65 1.56
CA ASP A 8 -11.13 1.44 0.31
C ASP A 8 -10.62 2.35 -0.82
N GLN A 9 -10.32 3.62 -0.54
CA GLN A 9 -9.72 4.50 -1.56
C GLN A 9 -8.36 3.99 -2.04
N ILE A 10 -7.51 3.51 -1.13
CA ILE A 10 -6.20 2.94 -1.50
C ILE A 10 -6.38 1.70 -2.37
N LYS A 11 -7.31 0.80 -2.00
CA LYS A 11 -7.61 -0.42 -2.77
C LYS A 11 -8.15 -0.08 -4.16
N LEU A 12 -9.11 0.84 -4.26
CA LEU A 12 -9.68 1.27 -5.55
C LEU A 12 -8.60 1.81 -6.49
N VAL A 13 -7.71 2.68 -6.00
CA VAL A 13 -6.60 3.18 -6.82
C VAL A 13 -5.65 2.04 -7.20
N ALA A 14 -5.29 1.15 -6.27
CA ALA A 14 -4.43 0.01 -6.56
C ALA A 14 -5.02 -0.91 -7.64
N GLU A 15 -6.31 -1.25 -7.56
CA GLU A 15 -7.03 -2.03 -8.57
C GLU A 15 -7.04 -1.34 -9.93
N GLU A 16 -7.32 -0.03 -9.98
CA GLU A 16 -7.30 0.76 -11.22
C GLU A 16 -5.91 0.71 -11.90
N GLN A 17 -4.85 0.71 -11.10
CA GLN A 17 -3.47 0.62 -11.59
C GLN A 17 -3.02 -0.83 -11.88
N GLY A 18 -3.89 -1.82 -11.66
CA GLY A 18 -3.66 -3.24 -11.95
C GLY A 18 -2.79 -3.96 -10.92
N TYR A 19 -2.74 -3.49 -9.67
CA TYR A 19 -2.14 -4.24 -8.57
C TYR A 19 -3.04 -5.42 -8.19
N TYR A 20 -2.42 -6.50 -7.73
CA TYR A 20 -3.08 -7.51 -6.93
C TYR A 20 -3.24 -7.00 -5.51
N ILE A 21 -4.37 -7.35 -4.89
CA ILE A 21 -4.68 -7.05 -3.50
C ILE A 21 -4.89 -8.36 -2.78
N GLU A 22 -4.17 -8.55 -1.68
CA GLU A 22 -4.34 -9.69 -0.79
C GLU A 22 -4.78 -9.21 0.60
N ASP A 23 -6.00 -9.59 1.00
CA ASP A 23 -6.57 -9.18 2.28
C ASP A 23 -6.09 -10.08 3.42
N HIS A 24 -5.63 -9.46 4.51
CA HIS A 24 -5.20 -10.15 5.75
C HIS A 24 -6.10 -9.81 6.95
N GLY A 25 -7.31 -9.33 6.68
CA GLY A 25 -8.31 -8.94 7.67
C GLY A 25 -8.98 -7.61 7.32
N GLU A 26 -9.82 -7.10 8.20
CA GLU A 26 -10.60 -5.88 7.93
C GLU A 26 -9.76 -4.61 7.77
N LYS A 27 -8.54 -4.58 8.33
CA LYS A 27 -7.70 -3.39 8.43
C LYS A 27 -6.30 -3.58 7.85
N GLN A 28 -6.06 -4.71 7.18
CA GLN A 28 -4.74 -5.13 6.73
C GLN A 28 -4.83 -5.74 5.34
N PHE A 29 -3.98 -5.29 4.42
CA PHE A 29 -3.87 -5.87 3.10
C PHE A 29 -2.51 -5.61 2.48
N GLU A 30 -2.17 -6.39 1.47
CA GLU A 30 -1.00 -6.21 0.62
C GLU A 30 -1.43 -5.69 -0.75
N VAL A 31 -0.59 -4.83 -1.33
CA VAL A 31 -0.72 -4.38 -2.74
C VAL A 31 0.60 -4.64 -3.46
N TYR A 32 0.54 -5.42 -4.54
CA TYR A 32 1.74 -5.84 -5.29
C TYR A 32 1.43 -6.11 -6.76
N PHE A 33 2.44 -6.08 -7.63
CA PHE A 33 2.29 -6.55 -9.02
C PHE A 33 2.71 -8.01 -9.20
N ASP A 34 3.63 -8.48 -8.38
CA ASP A 34 4.17 -9.84 -8.40
C ASP A 34 4.84 -10.10 -7.03
N ASN A 35 4.88 -11.35 -6.58
CA ASN A 35 5.25 -11.75 -5.21
C ASN A 35 6.73 -11.49 -4.84
N HIS A 36 7.54 -10.97 -5.77
CA HIS A 36 9.00 -10.91 -5.64
C HIS A 36 9.63 -9.60 -6.15
N ASN A 37 8.91 -8.48 -6.16
CA ASN A 37 9.42 -7.21 -6.67
C ASN A 37 9.40 -6.07 -5.64
N ALA A 38 10.25 -5.07 -5.88
CA ALA A 38 10.42 -3.87 -5.05
C ALA A 38 9.15 -3.01 -4.90
N VAL A 39 8.10 -3.25 -5.69
CA VAL A 39 6.83 -2.52 -5.63
C VAL A 39 5.76 -3.44 -5.04
N ALA A 40 5.93 -3.72 -3.75
CA ALA A 40 4.98 -4.43 -2.91
C ALA A 40 4.88 -3.69 -1.57
N PHE A 41 3.66 -3.40 -1.15
CA PHE A 41 3.38 -2.66 0.07
C PHE A 41 2.39 -3.40 0.95
N TYR A 42 2.67 -3.47 2.25
CA TYR A 42 1.74 -3.92 3.27
C TYR A 42 1.13 -2.71 3.94
N VAL A 43 -0.20 -2.64 3.97
CA VAL A 43 -0.99 -1.53 4.50
C VAL A 43 -1.74 -2.01 5.72
N TYR A 44 -1.58 -1.31 6.85
CA TYR A 44 -2.23 -1.63 8.11
C TYR A 44 -2.81 -0.40 8.79
N ALA A 45 -4.14 -0.33 8.94
CA ALA A 45 -4.78 0.65 9.81
C ALA A 45 -4.70 0.21 11.27
N ASN A 46 -3.68 0.69 11.97
CA ASN A 46 -3.53 0.43 13.40
C ASN A 46 -4.53 1.29 14.20
N GLY A 47 -5.59 0.65 14.68
CA GLY A 47 -6.65 1.30 15.47
C GLY A 47 -6.15 1.93 16.78
N SER A 48 -5.02 1.48 17.32
CA SER A 48 -4.43 2.03 18.55
C SER A 48 -3.53 3.23 18.28
N SER A 49 -2.89 3.30 17.11
CA SER A 49 -1.93 4.37 16.76
C SER A 49 -2.58 5.60 16.15
N GLY A 50 -3.80 5.48 15.63
CA GLY A 50 -4.53 6.59 15.01
C GLY A 50 -4.02 6.97 13.61
N TYR A 51 -3.27 6.10 12.93
CA TYR A 51 -2.81 6.31 11.55
C TYR A 51 -2.69 4.98 10.79
N ILE A 52 -2.56 5.07 9.47
CA ILE A 52 -2.31 3.91 8.59
C ILE A 52 -0.80 3.75 8.39
N GLU A 53 -0.30 2.56 8.68
CA GLU A 53 1.07 2.13 8.46
C GLU A 53 1.21 1.55 7.06
N VAL A 54 2.23 1.98 6.33
CA VAL A 54 2.62 1.35 5.07
C VAL A 54 4.06 0.88 5.20
N SER A 55 4.28 -0.41 5.02
CA SER A 55 5.60 -1.04 4.96
C SER A 55 5.88 -1.49 3.53
N GLN A 56 7.14 -1.45 3.12
CA GLN A 56 7.56 -1.95 1.80
C GLN A 56 8.22 -3.33 1.94
N TRP A 57 8.06 -4.16 0.92
CA TRP A 57 8.75 -5.45 0.85
C TRP A 57 10.27 -5.27 0.75
N GLU A 58 11.00 -5.93 1.64
CA GLU A 58 12.47 -5.98 1.66
C GLU A 58 12.92 -7.33 1.09
N ALA A 59 13.33 -7.34 -0.18
CA ALA A 59 13.71 -8.58 -0.88
C ALA A 59 14.87 -9.34 -0.20
N GLU A 60 15.83 -8.63 0.39
CA GLU A 60 16.96 -9.24 1.10
C GLU A 60 16.54 -9.96 2.39
N ALA A 61 15.47 -9.48 3.03
CA ALA A 61 14.95 -10.01 4.29
C ALA A 61 13.71 -10.91 4.09
N GLU A 62 13.23 -11.06 2.85
CA GLU A 62 12.01 -11.79 2.47
C GLU A 62 10.81 -11.47 3.36
N ARG A 63 10.63 -10.18 3.67
CA ARG A 63 9.53 -9.72 4.54
C ARG A 63 9.19 -8.26 4.27
N TYR A 64 8.02 -7.83 4.76
CA TYR A 64 7.74 -6.41 4.91
C TYR A 64 8.59 -5.82 6.02
N GLY A 65 9.30 -4.75 5.67
CA GLY A 65 10.20 -4.04 6.55
C GLY A 65 9.49 -3.16 7.58
N ARG A 66 10.23 -2.16 8.06
CA ARG A 66 9.65 -1.13 8.92
C ARG A 66 8.64 -0.27 8.15
N CYS A 67 7.74 0.37 8.90
CA CYS A 67 6.85 1.38 8.36
C CYS A 67 7.66 2.48 7.64
N VAL A 68 7.44 2.63 6.34
CA VAL A 68 8.05 3.64 5.49
C VAL A 68 7.15 4.87 5.34
N TYR A 69 5.83 4.70 5.43
CA TYR A 69 4.87 5.82 5.43
C TYR A 69 3.85 5.70 6.56
N SER A 70 3.61 6.81 7.24
CA SER A 70 2.57 6.97 8.27
C SER A 70 1.50 7.92 7.73
N LEU A 71 0.38 7.37 7.25
CA LEU A 71 -0.70 8.18 6.66
C LEU A 71 -1.63 8.64 7.76
N ARG A 72 -1.60 9.94 8.05
CA ARG A 72 -2.33 10.57 9.18
C ARG A 72 -3.49 11.43 8.71
N THR A 73 -3.44 11.87 7.46
CA THR A 73 -4.41 12.74 6.82
C THR A 73 -4.81 12.20 5.46
N TYR A 74 -5.96 12.67 4.93
CA TYR A 74 -6.37 12.35 3.57
C TYR A 74 -5.37 12.84 2.51
N SER A 75 -4.60 13.90 2.78
CA SER A 75 -3.52 14.34 1.89
C SER A 75 -2.40 13.32 1.82
N ASP A 76 -2.02 12.70 2.94
CA ASP A 76 -1.02 11.62 2.95
C ASP A 76 -1.50 10.42 2.14
N VAL A 77 -2.79 10.10 2.24
CA VAL A 77 -3.43 9.03 1.45
C VAL A 77 -3.37 9.36 -0.03
N ALA A 78 -3.73 10.59 -0.42
CA ALA A 78 -3.63 11.03 -1.80
C ALA A 78 -2.18 10.96 -2.34
N HIS A 79 -1.20 11.32 -1.51
CA HIS A 79 0.22 11.17 -1.86
C HIS A 79 0.62 9.70 -2.02
N PHE A 80 0.16 8.81 -1.14
CA PHE A 80 0.41 7.39 -1.27
C PHE A 80 -0.25 6.79 -2.52
N CYS A 81 -1.49 7.18 -2.83
CA CYS A 81 -2.14 6.84 -4.09
C CYS A 81 -1.32 7.32 -5.30
N SER A 82 -0.74 8.53 -5.24
CA SER A 82 0.18 9.02 -6.28
C SER A 82 1.45 8.17 -6.40
N VAL A 83 1.97 7.63 -5.29
CA VAL A 83 3.08 6.66 -5.31
C VAL A 83 2.65 5.38 -6.01
N LEU A 84 1.46 4.84 -5.75
CA LEU A 84 0.94 3.64 -6.42
C LEU A 84 0.82 3.86 -7.92
N VAL A 85 0.22 4.98 -8.35
CA VAL A 85 0.09 5.38 -9.76
C VAL A 85 1.46 5.52 -10.42
N SER A 86 2.36 6.26 -9.79
CA SER A 86 3.70 6.49 -10.34
C SER A 86 4.47 5.17 -10.46
N SER A 87 4.43 4.33 -9.43
CA SER A 87 5.11 3.04 -9.42
C SER A 87 4.53 2.09 -10.47
N ALA A 88 3.21 2.11 -10.68
CA ALA A 88 2.58 1.37 -11.76
C ALA A 88 3.06 1.83 -13.14
N ALA A 89 3.13 3.16 -13.33
CA ALA A 89 3.51 3.78 -14.60
C ALA A 89 4.99 3.57 -14.95
N ILE A 90 5.89 3.56 -13.96
CA ILE A 90 7.34 3.55 -14.19
C ILE A 90 8.05 2.24 -13.81
N ARG A 91 7.33 1.20 -13.36
CA ARG A 91 7.94 -0.09 -13.03
C ARG A 91 8.62 -0.74 -14.23
N ALA A 92 9.68 -1.50 -13.96
CA ALA A 92 10.30 -2.38 -14.94
C ALA A 92 9.28 -3.43 -15.42
N ARG A 93 9.38 -3.83 -16.70
CA ARG A 93 8.48 -4.82 -17.34
C ARG A 93 6.99 -4.42 -17.34
N ARG A 94 6.67 -3.12 -17.36
CA ARG A 94 5.33 -2.66 -17.76
C ARG A 94 5.02 -3.18 -19.18
N LYS A 95 3.81 -3.68 -19.40
CA LYS A 95 3.33 -4.06 -20.74
C LYS A 95 3.01 -2.80 -21.55
#